data_AF-A0A2H5DVZ0-F1
#
_entry.id   AF-A0A2H5DVZ0-F1
#
_cell.length_a   1.000
_cell.length_b   1.000
_cell.length_c   1.000
_cell.angle_alpha   90.00
_cell.angle_beta   90.00
_cell.angle_gamma   90.00
#
_symmetry.space_group_name_H-M   'P 1'
#
loop_
_entity.id
_entity.type
_entity.pdbx_description
1 polymer ?
#
loop_
_entity_poly.entity_id
_entity_poly.type
_entity_poly.pdbx_seq_one_letter_code
_entity_poly.pdbx_strand_id
1 'polypeptide(L)'
;MNPLQKMRLMVARGIVNLVNDAGGLQLLQISALDGETRDEVERAQNFGATSHPPAGSVPVMVAVGGSRDHLVAVAVDNEEHRPKGLKAGESATYNAAGVLFLFDDQGNATLTCRRFIVNASDGVAVTTPLATFSQAVTVGGLLTYTAGINGTGAGTFSGGFTHSGGGFTSNGITLHSHAHGGVQKGGDMSGLPV
;
A
#
# COMPACT_ATOMS: atom_id res chain seq x y z
N MET A 1 41.09 -21.45 21.32
CA MET A 1 41.33 -20.49 20.20
C MET A 1 42.25 -19.39 20.69
N ASN A 2 43.26 -19.04 19.90
CA ASN A 2 44.08 -17.86 20.19
C ASN A 2 43.30 -16.56 19.88
N PRO A 3 43.75 -15.38 20.35
CA PRO A 3 43.04 -14.12 20.13
C PRO A 3 42.85 -13.77 18.64
N LEU A 4 43.83 -14.08 17.79
CA LEU A 4 43.78 -13.84 16.35
C LEU A 4 42.69 -14.68 15.65
N GLN A 5 42.50 -15.93 16.08
CA GLN A 5 41.43 -16.80 15.59
C GLN A 5 40.06 -16.29 16.00
N LYS A 6 39.89 -15.82 17.25
CA LYS A 6 38.64 -15.19 17.69
C LYS A 6 38.33 -13.95 16.87
N MET A 7 39.34 -13.11 16.62
CA MET A 7 39.19 -11.91 15.80
C MET A 7 38.75 -12.26 14.37
N ARG A 8 39.34 -13.29 13.77
CA ARG A 8 38.96 -13.79 12.43
C ARG A 8 37.52 -14.31 12.36
N LEU A 9 36.97 -14.82 13.45
CA LEU A 9 35.63 -15.41 13.51
C LEU A 9 34.55 -14.44 13.98
N MET A 10 34.88 -13.17 14.27
CA MET A 10 33.92 -12.21 14.81
C MET A 10 32.78 -11.84 13.87
N VAL A 11 33.02 -11.85 12.55
CA VAL A 11 31.99 -11.52 11.56
C VAL A 11 31.82 -12.72 10.64
N ALA A 12 30.58 -13.13 10.44
CA ALA A 12 30.24 -14.27 9.59
C ALA A 12 29.11 -13.92 8.62
N ARG A 13 29.09 -14.61 7.49
CA ARG A 13 27.94 -14.70 6.59
C ARG A 13 27.45 -16.14 6.59
N GLY A 14 26.21 -16.36 6.22
CA GLY A 14 25.63 -17.68 6.10
C GLY A 14 24.45 -17.69 5.15
N ILE A 15 23.60 -18.69 5.30
CA ILE A 15 22.31 -18.83 4.64
C ILE A 15 21.27 -19.17 5.70
N VAL A 16 20.13 -18.49 5.67
CA VAL A 16 18.97 -18.79 6.52
C VAL A 16 18.28 -20.04 5.99
N ASN A 17 18.13 -21.04 6.85
CA ASN A 17 17.38 -22.26 6.57
C ASN A 17 15.94 -22.15 7.08
N LEU A 18 15.78 -21.69 8.32
CA LEU A 18 14.50 -21.54 9.01
C LEU A 18 14.48 -20.26 9.83
N VAL A 19 13.28 -19.75 10.08
CA VAL A 19 13.02 -18.60 10.95
C VAL A 19 11.89 -18.98 11.90
N ASN A 20 12.10 -18.75 13.19
CA ASN A 20 11.06 -18.82 14.20
C ASN A 20 10.66 -17.39 14.60
N ASP A 21 9.41 -17.03 14.29
CA ASP A 21 8.83 -15.69 14.48
C ASP A 21 7.74 -15.67 15.57
N ALA A 22 7.67 -16.71 16.41
CA ALA A 22 6.64 -16.82 17.45
C ALA A 22 7.05 -16.24 18.81
N GLY A 23 8.35 -15.99 19.02
CA GLY A 23 8.94 -15.58 20.29
C GLY A 23 9.09 -14.07 20.45
N GLY A 24 10.07 -13.66 21.28
CA GLY A 24 10.46 -12.26 21.44
C GLY A 24 11.23 -11.74 20.23
N LEU A 25 12.56 -11.85 20.26
CA LEU A 25 13.36 -11.66 19.04
C LEU A 25 13.17 -12.86 18.11
N GLN A 26 13.20 -12.61 16.80
CA GLN A 26 13.22 -13.67 15.81
C GLN A 26 14.48 -14.54 15.98
N LEU A 27 14.31 -15.85 15.88
CA LEU A 27 15.41 -16.81 15.94
C LEU A 27 15.63 -17.43 14.57
N LEU A 28 16.89 -17.53 14.14
CA LEU A 28 17.26 -18.09 12.86
C LEU A 28 17.99 -19.41 13.04
N GLN A 29 17.66 -20.38 12.19
CA GLN A 29 18.54 -21.49 11.89
C GLN A 29 19.36 -21.12 10.65
N ILE A 30 20.68 -21.14 10.78
CA ILE A 30 21.60 -20.71 9.71
C ILE A 30 22.66 -21.76 9.43
N SER A 31 23.06 -21.86 8.17
CA SER A 31 24.28 -22.55 7.76
C SER A 31 25.38 -21.52 7.53
N ALA A 32 26.52 -21.66 8.21
CA ALA A 32 27.63 -20.70 8.17
C ALA A 32 28.88 -21.28 7.49
N LEU A 33 29.86 -21.76 8.26
CA LEU A 33 31.03 -22.44 7.68
C LEU A 33 30.64 -23.82 7.16
N ASP A 34 31.54 -24.45 6.43
CA ASP A 34 31.34 -25.80 5.89
C ASP A 34 30.98 -26.78 7.01
N GLY A 35 29.86 -27.50 6.83
CA GLY A 35 29.30 -28.42 7.81
C GLY A 35 28.72 -27.80 9.08
N GLU A 36 28.63 -26.47 9.18
CA GLU A 36 28.17 -25.79 10.39
C GLU A 36 26.73 -25.29 10.26
N THR A 37 25.87 -25.82 11.12
CA THR A 37 24.51 -25.32 11.35
C THR A 37 24.42 -24.75 12.76
N ARG A 38 23.81 -23.57 12.87
CA ARG A 38 23.51 -22.91 14.15
C ARG A 38 22.02 -22.70 14.25
N ASP A 39 21.49 -23.02 15.41
CA ASP A 39 20.11 -22.75 15.77
C ASP A 39 20.06 -21.62 16.80
N GLU A 40 18.85 -21.09 17.00
CA GLU A 40 18.57 -20.03 17.99
C GLU A 40 19.45 -18.77 17.82
N VAL A 41 19.88 -18.47 16.59
CA VAL A 41 20.62 -17.24 16.31
C VAL A 41 19.66 -16.06 16.36
N GLU A 42 19.84 -15.17 17.34
CA GLU A 42 18.99 -13.99 17.51
C GLU A 42 19.14 -13.05 16.31
N ARG A 43 18.02 -12.60 15.77
CA ARG A 43 17.98 -11.55 14.75
C ARG A 43 17.54 -10.23 15.36
N ALA A 44 18.49 -9.32 15.51
CA ALA A 44 18.19 -7.96 15.91
C ALA A 44 17.54 -7.20 14.74
N GLN A 45 16.42 -6.53 15.01
CA GLN A 45 15.71 -5.68 14.05
C GLN A 45 15.51 -4.27 14.60
N ASN A 46 15.43 -3.30 13.70
CA ASN A 46 15.11 -1.93 14.08
C ASN A 46 13.62 -1.82 14.43
N PHE A 47 13.29 -1.17 15.54
CA PHE A 47 11.91 -0.86 15.91
C PHE A 47 11.20 -0.12 14.77
N GLY A 48 9.93 -0.46 14.51
CA GLY A 48 9.15 0.08 13.40
C GLY A 48 9.34 -0.64 12.06
N ALA A 49 10.30 -1.56 11.95
CA ALA A 49 10.50 -2.40 10.77
C ALA A 49 10.61 -3.88 11.18
N THR A 50 9.70 -4.70 10.67
CA THR A 50 9.77 -6.16 10.81
C THR A 50 9.62 -6.84 9.45
N SER A 51 10.19 -8.03 9.34
CA SER A 51 10.14 -8.87 8.14
C SER A 51 10.37 -10.31 8.54
N HIS A 52 9.78 -11.25 7.79
CA HIS A 52 10.08 -12.67 7.88
C HIS A 52 10.83 -13.10 6.62
N PRO A 53 12.18 -13.11 6.62
CA PRO A 53 12.96 -13.45 5.44
C PRO A 53 12.68 -14.90 5.05
N PRO A 54 12.51 -15.20 3.74
CA PRO A 54 12.37 -16.57 3.29
C PRO A 54 13.69 -17.34 3.45
N ALA A 55 13.62 -18.67 3.40
CA ALA A 55 14.80 -19.52 3.31
C ALA A 55 15.68 -19.10 2.11
N GLY A 56 17.00 -19.28 2.24
CA GLY A 56 17.96 -18.79 1.24
C GLY A 56 18.39 -17.33 1.44
N SER A 57 17.80 -16.61 2.39
CA SER A 57 18.26 -15.26 2.74
C SER A 57 19.66 -15.28 3.35
N VAL A 58 20.41 -14.20 3.18
CA VAL A 58 21.80 -14.06 3.60
C VAL A 58 21.88 -13.19 4.85
N PRO A 59 22.18 -13.77 6.04
CA PRO A 59 22.46 -13.01 7.23
C PRO A 59 23.93 -12.57 7.28
N VAL A 60 24.15 -11.37 7.80
CA VAL A 60 25.43 -10.92 8.36
C VAL A 60 25.33 -11.01 9.88
N MET A 61 26.26 -11.73 10.48
CA MET A 61 26.24 -12.07 11.90
C MET A 61 27.51 -11.59 12.60
N VAL A 62 27.35 -11.24 13.88
CA VAL A 62 28.45 -10.92 14.79
C VAL A 62 28.52 -12.01 15.86
N ALA A 63 29.73 -12.53 16.09
CA ALA A 63 30.02 -13.51 17.13
C ALA A 63 30.43 -12.78 18.42
N VAL A 64 29.54 -12.71 19.40
CA VAL A 64 29.76 -11.95 20.64
C VAL A 64 30.93 -12.55 21.41
N GLY A 65 31.93 -11.73 21.74
CA GLY A 65 33.17 -12.18 22.37
C GLY A 65 34.04 -13.12 21.52
N GLY A 66 33.79 -13.17 20.20
CA GLY A 66 34.42 -14.09 19.27
C GLY A 66 33.98 -15.56 19.46
N SER A 67 32.85 -15.79 20.12
CA SER A 67 32.25 -17.12 20.29
C SER A 67 31.24 -17.39 19.19
N ARG A 68 31.43 -18.50 18.46
CA ARG A 68 30.46 -18.94 17.45
C ARG A 68 29.17 -19.49 18.06
N ASP A 69 29.18 -19.81 19.35
CA ASP A 69 27.99 -20.26 20.08
C ASP A 69 27.06 -19.10 20.43
N HIS A 70 27.53 -17.86 20.30
CA HIS A 70 26.73 -16.66 20.53
C HIS A 70 26.82 -15.76 19.29
N LEU A 71 26.04 -16.12 18.27
CA LEU A 71 25.87 -15.32 17.06
C LEU A 71 24.62 -14.46 17.17
N VAL A 72 24.73 -13.23 16.68
CA VAL A 72 23.60 -12.32 16.50
C VAL A 72 23.58 -11.84 15.06
N ALA A 73 22.48 -12.07 14.36
CA ALA A 73 22.25 -11.55 13.02
C ALA A 73 21.84 -10.08 13.09
N VAL A 74 22.64 -9.21 12.47
CA VAL A 74 22.46 -7.74 12.51
C VAL A 74 21.87 -7.20 11.21
N ALA A 75 21.98 -7.96 10.12
CA ALA A 75 21.35 -7.66 8.85
C ALA A 75 21.01 -8.98 8.15
N VAL A 76 19.84 -9.04 7.51
CA VAL A 76 19.42 -10.20 6.72
C VAL A 76 18.73 -9.68 5.47
N ASP A 77 19.26 -10.01 4.30
CA ASP A 77 18.71 -9.63 3.00
C ASP A 77 18.52 -10.87 2.12
N ASN A 78 17.72 -10.76 1.06
CA ASN A 78 17.47 -11.85 0.13
C ASN A 78 17.78 -11.39 -1.29
N GLU A 79 18.80 -12.01 -1.90
CA GLU A 79 19.32 -11.61 -3.22
C GLU A 79 18.34 -11.84 -4.38
N GLU A 80 17.41 -12.77 -4.22
CA GLU A 80 16.38 -13.10 -5.21
C GLU A 80 15.27 -12.04 -5.22
N HIS A 81 14.80 -11.63 -4.05
CA HIS A 81 13.61 -10.77 -3.92
C HIS A 81 13.94 -9.28 -3.78
N ARG A 82 15.21 -8.93 -3.54
CA ARG A 82 15.65 -7.53 -3.47
C ARG A 82 15.40 -6.79 -4.79
N PRO A 83 14.78 -5.60 -4.78
CA PRO A 83 14.71 -4.72 -5.93
C PRO A 83 16.11 -4.34 -6.44
N LYS A 84 16.30 -4.45 -7.76
CA LYS A 84 17.55 -4.12 -8.46
C LYS A 84 17.35 -2.87 -9.31
N GLY A 85 18.42 -2.14 -9.58
CA GLY A 85 18.41 -0.99 -10.49
C GLY A 85 17.89 0.32 -9.90
N LEU A 86 17.83 0.44 -8.56
CA LEU A 86 17.56 1.73 -7.92
C LEU A 86 18.65 2.74 -8.28
N LYS A 87 18.24 3.96 -8.62
CA LYS A 87 19.15 5.09 -8.82
C LYS A 87 19.64 5.64 -7.49
N ALA A 88 20.69 6.44 -7.55
CA ALA A 88 21.20 7.14 -6.38
C ALA A 88 20.11 8.04 -5.77
N GLY A 89 19.84 7.87 -4.48
CA GLY A 89 18.81 8.62 -3.74
C GLY A 89 17.47 7.90 -3.60
N GLU A 90 17.20 6.87 -4.40
CA GLU A 90 15.96 6.11 -4.31
C GLU A 90 15.97 5.16 -3.09
N SER A 91 14.78 4.89 -2.56
CA SER A 91 14.59 3.91 -1.50
C SER A 91 13.28 3.16 -1.68
N ALA A 92 13.21 1.94 -1.15
CA ALA A 92 12.00 1.14 -1.27
C ALA A 92 11.79 0.16 -0.12
N THR A 93 10.53 -0.15 0.15
CA THR A 93 10.10 -1.25 1.02
C THR A 93 9.44 -2.33 0.16
N TYR A 94 9.79 -3.59 0.36
CA TYR A 94 9.35 -4.70 -0.49
C TYR A 94 9.15 -6.01 0.26
N ASN A 95 8.49 -6.98 -0.39
CA ASN A 95 8.43 -8.36 0.08
C ASN A 95 8.54 -9.38 -1.06
N ALA A 96 8.64 -10.66 -0.69
CA ALA A 96 8.77 -11.76 -1.66
C ALA A 96 7.54 -11.95 -2.56
N ALA A 97 6.38 -11.40 -2.19
CA ALA A 97 5.15 -11.49 -2.98
C ALA A 97 5.04 -10.38 -4.05
N GLY A 98 6.08 -9.57 -4.25
CA GLY A 98 6.12 -8.52 -5.26
C GLY A 98 5.41 -7.22 -4.85
N VAL A 99 5.10 -7.03 -3.57
CA VAL A 99 4.70 -5.70 -3.06
C VAL A 99 5.93 -4.80 -3.07
N LEU A 100 5.80 -3.61 -3.64
CA LEU A 100 6.87 -2.62 -3.71
C LEU A 100 6.30 -1.23 -3.40
N PHE A 101 6.85 -0.57 -2.39
CA PHE A 101 6.63 0.85 -2.15
C PHE A 101 7.92 1.60 -2.42
N LEU A 102 7.98 2.28 -3.56
CA LEU A 102 9.16 2.97 -4.10
C LEU A 102 9.05 4.48 -3.85
N PHE A 103 10.15 5.07 -3.37
CA PHE A 103 10.39 6.51 -3.33
C PHE A 103 11.49 6.83 -4.34
N ASP A 104 11.13 7.52 -5.43
CA ASP A 104 12.05 7.76 -6.55
C ASP A 104 12.88 9.05 -6.39
N ASP A 105 13.82 9.26 -7.32
CA ASP A 105 14.73 10.41 -7.34
C ASP A 105 14.05 11.74 -7.73
N GLN A 106 12.77 11.70 -8.09
CA GLN A 106 11.95 12.86 -8.47
C GLN A 106 10.96 13.26 -7.37
N GLY A 107 10.97 12.56 -6.23
CA GLY A 107 10.08 12.83 -5.10
C GLY A 107 8.71 12.19 -5.23
N ASN A 108 8.52 11.23 -6.14
CA ASN A 108 7.29 10.46 -6.24
C ASN A 108 7.32 9.25 -5.29
N ALA A 109 6.14 8.86 -4.83
CA ALA A 109 5.93 7.65 -4.05
C ALA A 109 4.95 6.73 -4.80
N THR A 110 5.39 5.51 -5.15
CA THR A 110 4.59 4.56 -5.92
C THR A 110 4.41 3.26 -5.17
N LEU A 111 3.16 2.89 -4.89
CA LEU A 111 2.79 1.59 -4.34
C LEU A 111 2.34 0.64 -5.45
N THR A 112 3.10 -0.43 -5.67
CA THR A 112 2.72 -1.54 -6.54
C THR A 112 2.35 -2.75 -5.69
N CYS A 113 1.11 -3.23 -5.83
CA CYS A 113 0.63 -4.41 -5.11
C CYS A 113 -0.58 -5.05 -5.80
N ARG A 114 -0.91 -6.29 -5.41
CA ARG A 114 -2.12 -6.99 -5.91
C ARG A 114 -3.41 -6.44 -5.30
N ARG A 115 -3.40 -6.09 -4.02
CA ARG A 115 -4.56 -5.56 -3.28
C ARG A 115 -4.07 -4.61 -2.19
N PHE A 116 -4.67 -3.42 -2.15
CA PHE A 116 -4.42 -2.43 -1.11
C PHE A 116 -5.70 -2.22 -0.28
N ILE A 117 -5.58 -2.27 1.05
CA ILE A 117 -6.69 -2.09 1.99
C ILE A 117 -6.26 -1.04 3.00
N VAL A 118 -7.10 -0.02 3.20
CA VAL A 118 -6.88 1.04 4.19
C VAL A 118 -7.97 0.93 5.26
N ASN A 119 -7.58 0.54 6.47
CA ASN A 119 -8.46 0.51 7.64
C ASN A 119 -8.04 1.66 8.58
N ALA A 120 -8.79 2.76 8.55
CA ALA A 120 -8.54 3.93 9.40
C ALA A 120 -9.78 4.21 10.25
N SER A 121 -9.60 4.44 11.56
CA SER A 121 -10.71 4.70 12.50
C SER A 121 -11.32 6.09 12.32
N ASP A 122 -10.48 7.07 11.99
CA ASP A 122 -10.88 8.48 12.01
C ASP A 122 -11.24 8.98 10.61
N GLY A 123 -10.43 8.67 9.61
CA GLY A 123 -10.70 9.02 8.22
C GLY A 123 -9.48 8.90 7.30
N VAL A 124 -9.72 9.17 6.02
CA VAL A 124 -8.69 9.24 4.97
C VAL A 124 -8.84 10.58 4.25
N ALA A 125 -7.79 11.40 4.27
CA ALA A 125 -7.75 12.68 3.56
C ALA A 125 -6.84 12.58 2.33
N VAL A 126 -7.31 13.10 1.19
CA VAL A 126 -6.55 13.12 -0.08
C VAL A 126 -6.54 14.56 -0.61
N THR A 127 -5.44 15.28 -0.41
CA THR A 127 -5.25 16.65 -0.88
C THR A 127 -4.38 16.66 -2.13
N THR A 128 -5.03 16.74 -3.29
CA THR A 128 -4.38 16.73 -4.61
C THR A 128 -5.22 17.56 -5.59
N PRO A 129 -4.61 18.22 -6.61
CA PRO A 129 -5.36 18.84 -7.69
C PRO A 129 -6.21 17.84 -8.49
N LEU A 130 -5.81 16.57 -8.56
CA LEU A 130 -6.50 15.52 -9.30
C LEU A 130 -6.30 14.14 -8.67
N ALA A 131 -7.40 13.39 -8.56
CA ALA A 131 -7.41 11.96 -8.23
C ALA A 131 -8.08 11.18 -9.37
N THR A 132 -7.43 10.14 -9.87
CA THR A 132 -7.92 9.33 -10.99
C THR A 132 -8.16 7.89 -10.54
N PHE A 133 -9.35 7.39 -10.82
CA PHE A 133 -9.71 5.98 -10.66
C PHE A 133 -9.99 5.41 -12.05
N SER A 134 -9.25 4.38 -12.43
CA SER A 134 -9.34 3.82 -13.79
C SER A 134 -10.61 3.00 -14.03
N GLN A 135 -11.28 2.58 -12.96
CA GLN A 135 -12.45 1.70 -12.96
C GLN A 135 -13.48 2.20 -11.92
N ALA A 136 -14.48 1.36 -11.62
CA ALA A 136 -15.57 1.70 -10.72
C ALA A 136 -15.12 2.15 -9.31
N VAL A 137 -15.87 3.09 -8.75
CA VAL A 137 -15.75 3.55 -7.37
C VAL A 137 -17.08 3.32 -6.67
N THR A 138 -17.06 2.59 -5.57
CA THR A 138 -18.23 2.35 -4.72
C THR A 138 -18.11 3.15 -3.43
N VAL A 139 -19.07 4.03 -3.16
CA VAL A 139 -19.18 4.78 -1.91
C VAL A 139 -20.36 4.23 -1.13
N GLY A 140 -20.09 3.57 0.01
CA GLY A 140 -21.14 2.98 0.85
C GLY A 140 -21.91 4.01 1.68
N GLY A 141 -21.34 5.21 1.88
CA GLY A 141 -21.96 6.33 2.58
C GLY A 141 -22.40 7.45 1.62
N LEU A 142 -22.53 8.66 2.16
CA LEU A 142 -22.86 9.85 1.38
C LEU A 142 -21.66 10.31 0.54
N LEU A 143 -21.87 10.50 -0.76
CA LEU A 143 -20.93 11.21 -1.64
C LEU A 143 -21.30 12.70 -1.69
N THR A 144 -20.48 13.55 -1.07
CA THR A 144 -20.62 15.01 -1.13
C THR A 144 -19.61 15.61 -2.10
N TYR A 145 -20.05 16.52 -2.97
CA TYR A 145 -19.22 17.22 -3.95
C TYR A 145 -19.67 18.68 -4.07
N THR A 146 -18.75 19.58 -4.44
CA THR A 146 -19.01 21.04 -4.48
C THR A 146 -18.92 21.66 -5.87
N ALA A 147 -18.17 21.04 -6.79
CA ALA A 147 -17.89 21.57 -8.14
C ALA A 147 -18.64 20.82 -9.26
N GLY A 148 -19.78 20.20 -8.93
CA GLY A 148 -20.59 19.43 -9.87
C GLY A 148 -20.09 18.00 -10.14
N ILE A 149 -20.82 17.30 -11.01
CA ILE A 149 -20.48 15.96 -11.52
C ILE A 149 -20.60 15.99 -13.05
N ASN A 150 -19.62 15.42 -13.75
CA ASN A 150 -19.67 15.15 -15.18
C ASN A 150 -19.42 13.65 -15.42
N GLY A 151 -20.26 13.01 -16.25
CA GLY A 151 -20.12 11.60 -16.59
C GLY A 151 -20.83 11.26 -17.89
N THR A 152 -20.41 10.15 -18.50
CA THR A 152 -21.00 9.57 -19.70
C THR A 152 -21.50 8.16 -19.40
N GLY A 153 -22.58 7.74 -20.05
CA GLY A 153 -23.20 6.41 -19.84
C GLY A 153 -24.53 6.50 -19.08
N ALA A 154 -25.08 5.35 -18.72
CA ALA A 154 -26.34 5.26 -17.99
C ALA A 154 -26.11 5.42 -16.48
N GLY A 155 -27.02 6.14 -15.81
CA GLY A 155 -27.06 6.26 -14.36
C GLY A 155 -28.49 6.08 -13.86
N THR A 156 -28.63 5.53 -12.66
CA THR A 156 -29.92 5.37 -11.98
C THR A 156 -29.84 6.01 -10.61
N PHE A 157 -30.81 6.86 -10.31
CA PHE A 157 -31.02 7.40 -8.96
C PHE A 157 -32.32 6.79 -8.42
N SER A 158 -32.24 6.20 -7.24
CA SER A 158 -33.39 5.62 -6.54
C SER A 158 -33.57 6.33 -5.20
N GLY A 159 -34.82 6.62 -4.83
CA GLY A 159 -35.16 7.42 -3.66
C GLY A 159 -35.47 8.88 -4.00
N GLY A 160 -35.59 9.72 -2.98
CA GLY A 160 -35.89 11.14 -3.15
C GLY A 160 -34.71 11.89 -3.76
N PHE A 161 -34.97 12.69 -4.79
CA PHE A 161 -34.00 13.59 -5.40
C PHE A 161 -34.55 15.01 -5.37
N THR A 162 -33.84 15.92 -4.71
CA THR A 162 -34.19 17.34 -4.66
C THR A 162 -33.12 18.14 -5.37
N HIS A 163 -33.53 18.95 -6.34
CA HIS A 163 -32.66 19.88 -7.06
C HIS A 163 -33.19 21.30 -6.87
N SER A 164 -32.29 22.25 -6.63
CA SER A 164 -32.58 23.68 -6.49
C SER A 164 -31.39 24.51 -7.00
N GLY A 165 -31.59 25.82 -7.17
CA GLY A 165 -30.50 26.74 -7.58
C GLY A 165 -30.11 26.65 -9.06
N GLY A 166 -30.98 26.11 -9.93
CA GLY A 166 -30.71 25.98 -11.36
C GLY A 166 -31.85 25.32 -12.14
N GLY A 167 -31.57 24.82 -13.34
CA GLY A 167 -32.50 24.07 -14.18
C GLY A 167 -32.09 22.63 -14.37
N PHE A 168 -33.03 21.70 -14.18
CA PHE A 168 -32.84 20.28 -14.52
C PHE A 168 -33.21 20.09 -16.01
N THR A 169 -32.20 19.90 -16.86
CA THR A 169 -32.38 19.88 -18.32
C THR A 169 -31.99 18.53 -18.90
N SER A 170 -32.82 18.00 -19.78
CA SER A 170 -32.53 16.78 -20.56
C SER A 170 -32.78 17.07 -22.04
N ASN A 171 -31.78 16.82 -22.89
CA ASN A 171 -31.84 17.08 -24.34
C ASN A 171 -32.33 18.50 -24.69
N GLY A 172 -31.91 19.50 -23.92
CA GLY A 172 -32.28 20.90 -24.12
C GLY A 172 -33.65 21.31 -23.56
N ILE A 173 -34.42 20.39 -22.96
CA ILE A 173 -35.70 20.69 -22.31
C ILE A 173 -35.51 20.80 -20.80
N THR A 174 -35.77 21.99 -20.24
CA THR A 174 -35.70 22.24 -18.80
C THR A 174 -37.03 21.90 -18.13
N LEU A 175 -36.99 20.97 -17.16
CA LEU A 175 -38.19 20.36 -16.58
C LEU A 175 -39.18 21.36 -15.97
N HIS A 176 -38.70 22.31 -15.16
CA HIS A 176 -39.60 23.22 -14.43
C HIS A 176 -40.17 24.37 -15.28
N SER A 177 -39.68 24.55 -16.51
CA SER A 177 -40.04 25.67 -17.38
C SER A 177 -40.42 25.22 -18.80
N HIS A 178 -40.62 23.93 -19.02
CA HIS A 178 -40.99 23.42 -20.35
C HIS A 178 -42.42 23.84 -20.71
N ALA A 179 -42.64 24.06 -22.01
CA ALA A 179 -43.94 24.41 -22.56
C ALA A 179 -44.32 23.45 -23.69
N HIS A 180 -45.62 23.23 -23.86
CA HIS A 180 -46.16 22.41 -24.94
C HIS A 180 -46.66 23.29 -26.10
N GLY A 181 -46.30 22.93 -27.33
CA GLY A 181 -46.81 23.55 -28.56
C GLY A 181 -47.97 22.77 -29.16
N GLY A 182 -48.64 23.33 -30.18
CA GLY A 182 -49.70 22.63 -30.92
C GLY A 182 -51.05 22.52 -30.22
N VAL A 183 -51.25 23.25 -29.11
CA VAL A 183 -52.50 23.33 -28.37
C VAL A 183 -53.00 24.78 -28.30
N GLN A 184 -54.32 24.98 -28.34
CA GLN A 184 -54.92 26.31 -28.11
C GLN A 184 -54.69 26.70 -26.65
N LYS A 185 -53.90 27.75 -26.43
CA LYS A 185 -53.63 28.26 -25.09
C LYS A 185 -54.92 28.87 -24.52
N GLY A 186 -55.36 28.36 -23.37
CA GLY A 186 -56.40 29.01 -22.56
C GLY A 186 -55.88 30.32 -21.94
N GLY A 187 -56.79 31.14 -21.42
CA GLY A 187 -56.44 32.37 -20.69
C GLY A 187 -55.89 32.11 -19.28
N ASP A 188 -56.12 30.92 -18.74
CA ASP A 188 -55.78 30.54 -17.37
C ASP A 188 -54.69 29.45 -17.33
N MET A 189 -53.88 29.45 -16.27
CA MET A 189 -52.97 28.36 -15.94
C MET A 189 -53.74 27.23 -15.27
N SER A 190 -53.60 26.00 -15.76
CA SER A 190 -54.29 24.81 -15.22
C SER A 190 -53.78 24.34 -13.84
N GLY A 191 -53.01 25.17 -13.13
CA GLY A 191 -52.34 24.85 -11.87
C GLY A 191 -50.93 24.29 -12.04
N LEU A 192 -50.22 24.15 -10.92
CA LEU A 192 -48.96 23.40 -10.87
C LEU A 192 -49.23 21.90 -11.10
N PRO A 193 -48.27 21.14 -11.63
CA PRO A 193 -48.34 19.69 -11.58
C PRO A 193 -48.59 19.25 -10.14
N VAL A 194 -49.66 18.49 -9.91
CA VAL A 194 -50.01 17.87 -8.63
C VAL A 194 -49.39 16.49 -8.50
#